data_AF-A0ABD2V9D8-F1
#
_entry.id   AF-A0ABD2V9D8-F1
#
_cell.length_a   1.000
_cell.length_b   1.000
_cell.length_c   1.000
_cell.angle_alpha   90.00
_cell.angle_beta   90.00
_cell.angle_gamma   90.00
#
_symmetry.space_group_name_H-M   'P 1'
#
loop_
_entity.id
_entity.type
_entity.pdbx_description
1 polymer ?
#
loop_
_entity_poly.entity_id
_entity_poly.type
_entity_poly.pdbx_seq_one_letter_code
_entity_poly.pdbx_strand_id
1 'polypeptide(L)'
;MEDSNPKKSLAPDALITTLSNSIQALGRGFDVTSDIRLLYCKGAPGSRLVHLDEENRVDLLHPDGGILLPNVTVDIECSQELRTIEATPVFTFHEMAKYFNAISNISGDVPLGSFNSMFNFTGSWQQDAAATKSLAMIGHVIPLFTVRLVKLDLLLRDEIKRAVPYSWDPASLASFIENYGTHIVTSATIGGRDVVYIKQHQSSPLLVSDIENYVNDIGEQRFSDSKNLSSAGPLRYKDKDVTVIFRRRGGDDLEQSHDKWASTVETSPDVINMTFTPIVSFLEEVPGIKYLSRAIELYLECDSGS
;
A
#
# COMPACT_ATOMS: atom_id res chain seq x y z
N MET A 1 -37.22 -6.49 -36.87
CA MET A 1 -35.91 -7.03 -36.45
C MET A 1 -35.19 -5.88 -35.79
N GLU A 2 -35.36 -5.77 -34.47
CA GLU A 2 -34.63 -4.81 -33.65
C GLU A 2 -33.23 -5.36 -33.40
N ASP A 3 -32.25 -4.61 -33.88
CA ASP A 3 -30.83 -4.88 -33.68
C ASP A 3 -30.46 -4.39 -32.27
N SER A 4 -30.57 -5.28 -31.29
CA SER A 4 -30.16 -5.03 -29.91
C SER A 4 -28.66 -5.25 -29.78
N ASN A 5 -27.90 -4.22 -30.17
CA ASN A 5 -26.46 -4.19 -29.89
C ASN A 5 -26.29 -4.02 -28.36
N PRO A 6 -25.70 -4.98 -27.62
CA PRO A 6 -25.50 -4.81 -26.20
C PRO A 6 -24.53 -3.65 -26.01
N LYS A 7 -24.97 -2.61 -25.28
CA LYS A 7 -24.08 -1.55 -24.78
C LYS A 7 -22.97 -2.23 -23.98
N LYS A 8 -21.78 -2.40 -24.56
CA LYS A 8 -20.55 -2.70 -23.81
C LYS A 8 -20.45 -1.61 -22.74
N SER A 9 -20.61 -1.99 -21.48
CA SER A 9 -20.37 -1.07 -20.38
C SER A 9 -18.88 -0.72 -20.45
N LEU A 10 -18.55 0.53 -20.76
CA LEU A 10 -17.17 0.98 -20.60
C LEU A 10 -16.95 1.18 -19.10
N ALA A 11 -15.87 0.60 -18.59
CA ALA A 11 -15.40 0.90 -17.25
C ALA A 11 -15.24 2.42 -17.07
N PRO A 12 -15.49 2.98 -15.88
CA PRO A 12 -15.32 4.41 -15.63
C PRO A 12 -13.91 4.88 -16.01
N ASP A 13 -13.80 6.06 -16.63
CA ASP A 13 -12.51 6.60 -17.11
C ASP A 13 -11.45 6.67 -15.99
N ALA A 14 -11.87 6.95 -14.76
CA ALA A 14 -11.00 6.96 -13.58
C ALA A 14 -10.44 5.57 -13.26
N LEU A 15 -11.25 4.52 -13.36
CA LEU A 15 -10.82 3.15 -13.14
C LEU A 15 -9.76 2.71 -14.16
N ILE A 16 -10.03 2.98 -15.44
CA ILE A 16 -9.08 2.70 -16.52
C ILE A 16 -7.77 3.48 -16.29
N THR A 17 -7.87 4.74 -15.89
CA THR A 17 -6.70 5.60 -15.62
C THR A 17 -5.88 5.08 -14.44
N THR A 18 -6.50 4.79 -13.29
CA THR A 18 -5.81 4.27 -12.11
C THR A 18 -5.19 2.90 -12.37
N LEU A 19 -5.89 2.02 -13.08
CA LEU A 19 -5.38 0.70 -13.48
C LEU A 19 -4.17 0.83 -14.41
N SER A 20 -4.26 1.68 -15.44
CA SER A 20 -3.16 1.95 -16.37
C SER A 20 -1.93 2.49 -15.63
N ASN A 21 -2.11 3.48 -14.75
CA ASN A 21 -1.02 4.04 -13.95
C ASN A 21 -0.40 3.00 -13.01
N SER A 22 -1.20 2.11 -12.44
CA SER A 22 -0.73 1.00 -11.59
C SER A 22 0.10 0.00 -12.39
N ILE A 23 -0.31 -0.34 -13.61
CA ILE A 23 0.47 -1.16 -14.54
C ILE A 23 1.79 -0.47 -14.89
N GLN A 24 1.78 0.85 -15.14
CA GLN A 24 3.00 1.62 -15.38
C GLN A 24 3.92 1.73 -14.15
N ALA A 25 3.42 1.44 -12.95
CA ALA A 25 4.21 1.40 -11.71
C ALA A 25 5.02 0.11 -11.53
N LEU A 26 4.52 -1.02 -12.03
CA LEU A 26 5.17 -2.33 -11.82
C LEU A 26 6.62 -2.35 -12.31
N GLY A 27 7.55 -2.93 -11.56
CA GLY A 27 8.95 -2.96 -11.94
C GLY A 27 9.68 -1.61 -11.85
N ARG A 28 9.03 -0.53 -11.39
CA ARG A 28 9.72 0.73 -11.04
C ARG A 28 10.30 0.64 -9.64
N GLY A 29 11.32 1.45 -9.42
CA GLY A 29 11.89 1.68 -8.10
C GLY A 29 10.88 2.32 -7.15
N PHE A 30 11.01 2.03 -5.87
CA PHE A 30 10.17 2.58 -4.82
C PHE A 30 10.97 2.75 -3.54
N ASP A 31 10.71 3.84 -2.83
CA ASP A 31 11.23 4.02 -1.49
C ASP A 31 10.17 3.65 -0.46
N VAL A 32 10.35 2.51 0.21
CA VAL A 32 9.35 1.96 1.13
C VAL A 32 9.24 2.73 2.45
N THR A 33 10.08 3.75 2.68
CA THR A 33 9.87 4.75 3.75
C THR A 33 8.79 5.76 3.40
N SER A 34 8.30 5.77 2.15
CA SER A 34 7.16 6.57 1.70
C SER A 34 5.83 5.81 1.79
N ASP A 35 4.72 6.56 1.81
CA ASP A 35 3.36 5.99 1.67
C ASP A 35 3.18 5.37 0.27
N ILE A 36 2.25 4.42 0.09
CA ILE A 36 2.05 3.62 -1.13
C ILE A 36 1.47 4.39 -2.34
N ARG A 37 1.56 5.72 -2.37
CA ARG A 37 1.02 6.52 -3.48
C ARG A 37 1.90 6.37 -4.71
N LEU A 38 1.27 6.22 -5.88
CA LEU A 38 1.97 6.09 -7.18
C LEU A 38 2.94 7.26 -7.48
N LEU A 39 2.72 8.43 -6.87
CA LEU A 39 3.60 9.59 -7.01
C LEU A 39 5.01 9.36 -6.44
N TYR A 40 5.18 8.38 -5.54
CA TYR A 40 6.47 8.04 -4.92
C TYR A 40 7.26 6.98 -5.70
N CYS A 41 6.67 6.38 -6.73
CA CYS A 41 7.42 5.53 -7.64
C CYS A 41 8.53 6.34 -8.31
N LYS A 42 9.72 5.76 -8.41
CA LYS A 42 10.92 6.39 -8.96
C LYS A 42 10.89 6.45 -10.49
N GLY A 43 11.56 7.45 -11.05
CA GLY A 43 11.59 7.73 -12.49
C GLY A 43 10.22 8.16 -13.07
N ALA A 44 10.11 8.23 -14.39
CA ALA A 44 8.86 8.56 -15.08
C ALA A 44 7.90 7.34 -15.16
N PRO A 45 6.59 7.53 -15.41
CA PRO A 45 5.70 6.41 -15.72
C PRO A 45 6.28 5.50 -16.82
N GLY A 46 6.34 4.20 -16.58
CA GLY A 46 6.93 3.22 -17.51
C GLY A 46 8.46 3.11 -17.48
N SER A 47 9.20 3.90 -16.69
CA SER A 47 10.66 3.77 -16.55
C SER A 47 11.05 2.62 -15.61
N ARG A 48 10.75 1.39 -16.03
CA ARG A 48 10.96 0.18 -15.23
C ARG A 48 12.44 -0.12 -15.07
N LEU A 49 12.84 -0.55 -13.87
CA LEU A 49 14.20 -1.01 -13.57
C LEU A 49 14.44 -2.43 -14.11
N VAL A 50 13.37 -3.17 -14.40
CA VAL A 50 13.40 -4.56 -14.88
C VAL A 50 12.97 -4.67 -16.34
N HIS A 51 13.39 -5.75 -16.99
CA HIS A 51 12.99 -6.12 -18.35
C HIS A 51 11.66 -6.89 -18.36
N LEU A 52 10.66 -6.32 -19.03
CA LEU A 52 9.41 -7.01 -19.38
C LEU A 52 9.37 -7.31 -20.88
N ASP A 53 8.52 -8.25 -21.27
CA ASP A 53 8.23 -8.55 -22.67
C ASP A 53 7.45 -7.38 -23.31
N GLU A 54 8.07 -6.71 -24.28
CA GLU A 54 7.47 -5.58 -24.99
C GLU A 54 6.76 -6.01 -26.29
N GLU A 55 7.05 -7.21 -26.79
CA GLU A 55 6.56 -7.73 -28.07
C GLU A 55 5.22 -8.45 -27.91
N ASN A 56 5.09 -9.26 -26.86
CA ASN A 56 3.89 -10.02 -26.59
C ASN A 56 2.94 -9.23 -25.70
N ARG A 57 1.88 -8.70 -26.31
CA ARG A 57 0.86 -7.89 -25.65
C ARG A 57 -0.52 -8.49 -25.82
N VAL A 58 -1.32 -8.40 -24.76
CA VAL A 58 -2.68 -8.91 -24.66
C VAL A 58 -3.60 -7.83 -24.12
N ASP A 59 -4.88 -7.94 -24.45
CA ASP A 59 -5.91 -7.09 -23.87
C ASP A 59 -6.36 -7.68 -22.53
N LEU A 60 -6.34 -6.87 -21.47
CA LEU A 60 -6.99 -7.22 -20.22
C LEU A 60 -8.49 -7.11 -20.42
N LEU A 61 -9.20 -8.20 -20.11
CA LEU A 61 -10.65 -8.27 -20.24
C LEU A 61 -11.31 -7.96 -18.90
N HIS A 62 -12.40 -7.22 -18.96
CA HIS A 62 -13.31 -7.05 -17.85
C HIS A 62 -14.15 -8.34 -17.69
N PRO A 63 -14.59 -8.71 -16.47
CA PRO A 63 -15.39 -9.93 -16.25
C PRO A 63 -16.69 -10.00 -17.06
N ASP A 64 -17.23 -8.86 -17.48
CA ASP A 64 -18.43 -8.79 -18.34
C ASP A 64 -18.13 -9.06 -19.83
N GLY A 65 -16.87 -9.37 -20.17
CA GLY A 65 -16.42 -9.65 -21.53
C GLY A 65 -16.02 -8.41 -22.33
N GLY A 66 -16.05 -7.22 -21.74
CA GLY A 66 -15.48 -6.00 -22.31
C GLY A 66 -13.94 -6.00 -22.30
N ILE A 67 -13.30 -5.16 -23.12
CA ILE A 67 -11.87 -4.86 -22.95
C ILE A 67 -11.77 -3.83 -21.82
N LEU A 68 -11.05 -4.18 -20.77
CA LEU A 68 -10.76 -3.28 -19.64
C LEU A 68 -9.56 -2.38 -19.96
N LEU A 69 -8.48 -2.97 -20.47
CA LEU A 69 -7.27 -2.23 -20.84
C LEU A 69 -6.52 -2.94 -21.98
N PRO A 70 -6.28 -2.29 -23.12
CA PRO A 70 -5.60 -2.92 -24.23
C PRO A 70 -4.07 -2.92 -24.10
N ASN A 71 -3.40 -3.78 -24.87
CA ASN A 71 -1.95 -3.75 -25.09
C ASN A 71 -1.07 -3.89 -23.82
N VAL A 72 -1.48 -4.71 -22.87
CA VAL A 72 -0.71 -5.02 -21.64
C VAL A 72 0.25 -6.17 -21.91
N THR A 73 1.48 -6.10 -21.41
CA THR A 73 2.45 -7.19 -21.54
C THR A 73 1.95 -8.47 -20.87
N VAL A 74 2.29 -9.63 -21.46
CA VAL A 74 2.00 -10.95 -20.89
C VAL A 74 2.69 -11.21 -19.54
N ASP A 75 3.72 -10.42 -19.20
CA ASP A 75 4.43 -10.50 -17.92
C ASP A 75 3.63 -9.92 -16.73
N ILE A 76 2.44 -9.36 -17.00
CA ILE A 76 1.55 -8.76 -16.00
C ILE A 76 0.23 -9.52 -15.97
N GLU A 77 -0.11 -10.00 -14.78
CA GLU A 77 -1.41 -10.58 -14.48
C GLU A 77 -2.32 -9.52 -13.85
N CYS A 78 -3.60 -9.58 -14.16
CA CYS A 78 -4.64 -8.79 -13.53
C CYS A 78 -5.71 -9.73 -12.97
N SER A 79 -5.96 -9.65 -11.66
CA SER A 79 -6.98 -10.44 -10.97
C SER A 79 -8.00 -9.52 -10.29
N GLN A 80 -9.18 -10.05 -10.00
CA GLN A 80 -10.14 -9.42 -9.10
C GLN A 80 -10.09 -10.11 -7.75
N GLU A 81 -10.25 -9.34 -6.68
CA GLU A 81 -10.30 -9.84 -5.32
C GLU A 81 -11.66 -9.53 -4.69
N LEU A 82 -12.01 -10.28 -3.65
CA LEU A 82 -13.27 -10.09 -2.93
C LEU A 82 -13.13 -8.95 -1.92
N ARG A 83 -14.26 -8.32 -1.61
CA ARG A 83 -14.35 -7.39 -0.48
C ARG A 83 -13.98 -8.11 0.80
N THR A 84 -13.17 -7.46 1.63
CA THR A 84 -12.72 -8.00 2.91
C THR A 84 -12.94 -7.00 4.02
N ILE A 85 -13.12 -7.53 5.23
CA ILE A 85 -13.03 -6.76 6.46
C ILE A 85 -11.65 -7.07 7.04
N GLU A 86 -10.84 -6.04 7.21
CA GLU A 86 -9.56 -6.13 7.88
C GLU A 86 -9.75 -5.70 9.33
N ALA A 87 -9.53 -6.62 10.25
CA ALA A 87 -9.47 -6.33 11.68
C ALA A 87 -8.23 -7.01 12.27
N THR A 88 -7.43 -6.25 13.03
CA THR A 88 -6.28 -6.82 13.73
C THR A 88 -6.63 -7.05 15.19
N PRO A 89 -5.97 -8.03 15.84
CA PRO A 89 -5.80 -7.99 17.29
C PRO A 89 -5.16 -6.68 17.75
N VAL A 90 -5.16 -6.46 19.07
CA VAL A 90 -4.39 -5.38 19.68
C VAL A 90 -2.92 -5.78 19.68
N PHE A 91 -2.14 -5.12 18.81
CA PHE A 91 -0.73 -5.39 18.62
C PHE A 91 0.15 -4.39 19.33
N THR A 92 1.36 -4.80 19.70
CA THR A 92 2.46 -3.88 19.97
C THR A 92 2.86 -3.14 18.69
N PHE A 93 3.65 -2.07 18.84
CA PHE A 93 4.19 -1.31 17.69
C PHE A 93 4.88 -2.23 16.66
N HIS A 94 5.77 -3.12 17.13
CA HIS A 94 6.55 -4.01 16.25
C HIS A 94 5.70 -5.11 15.61
N GLU A 95 4.69 -5.63 16.30
CA GLU A 95 3.77 -6.62 15.72
C GLU A 95 2.92 -6.00 14.61
N MET A 96 2.45 -4.76 14.80
CA MET A 96 1.72 -4.04 13.75
C MET A 96 2.64 -3.67 12.58
N ALA A 97 3.90 -3.26 12.84
CA ALA A 97 4.88 -3.04 11.78
C ALA A 97 5.13 -4.33 10.98
N LYS A 98 5.32 -5.48 11.64
CA LYS A 98 5.43 -6.80 10.96
C LYS A 98 4.20 -7.13 10.12
N TYR A 99 3.00 -6.82 10.61
CA TYR A 99 1.76 -7.01 9.86
C TYR A 99 1.76 -6.18 8.57
N PHE A 100 2.10 -4.89 8.65
CA PHE A 100 2.22 -4.02 7.48
C PHE A 100 3.32 -4.49 6.51
N ASN A 101 4.45 -4.97 7.02
CA ASN A 101 5.52 -5.51 6.19
C ASN A 101 5.05 -6.77 5.45
N ALA A 102 4.37 -7.68 6.13
CA ALA A 102 3.87 -8.92 5.55
C ALA A 102 2.86 -8.67 4.41
N ILE A 103 1.91 -7.74 4.57
CA ILE A 103 0.95 -7.40 3.50
C ILE A 103 1.60 -6.69 2.31
N SER A 104 2.81 -6.12 2.50
CA SER A 104 3.64 -5.52 1.45
C SER A 104 4.72 -6.46 0.90
N ASN A 105 4.71 -7.75 1.29
CA ASN A 105 5.71 -8.76 0.91
C ASN A 105 7.15 -8.39 1.32
N ILE A 106 7.29 -7.72 2.46
CA ILE A 106 8.57 -7.33 3.06
C ILE A 106 8.75 -8.12 4.37
N SER A 107 9.96 -8.59 4.63
CA SER A 107 10.30 -9.30 5.87
C SER A 107 10.84 -8.34 6.94
N GLY A 108 10.81 -8.77 8.20
CA GLY A 108 11.30 -7.97 9.33
C GLY A 108 10.25 -7.01 9.89
N ASP A 109 10.68 -6.09 10.73
CA ASP A 109 9.82 -5.21 11.55
C ASP A 109 10.22 -3.73 11.53
N VAL A 110 11.09 -3.36 10.59
CA VAL A 110 11.36 -1.95 10.31
C VAL A 110 10.06 -1.31 9.77
N PRO A 111 9.55 -0.24 10.40
CA PRO A 111 8.29 0.37 10.01
C PRO A 111 8.33 0.98 8.60
N LEU A 112 7.36 0.63 7.76
CA LEU A 112 7.23 1.22 6.43
C LEU A 112 6.58 2.62 6.49
N GLY A 113 6.81 3.42 5.46
CA GLY A 113 6.12 4.69 5.28
C GLY A 113 4.61 4.57 5.21
N SER A 114 4.12 3.45 4.67
CA SER A 114 2.69 3.12 4.67
C SER A 114 2.14 2.98 6.09
N PHE A 115 2.84 2.24 6.96
CA PHE A 115 2.49 2.10 8.37
C PHE A 115 2.53 3.46 9.09
N ASN A 116 3.60 4.24 8.89
CA ASN A 116 3.75 5.54 9.52
C ASN A 116 2.62 6.51 9.11
N SER A 117 2.30 6.57 7.82
CA SER A 117 1.22 7.39 7.26
C SER A 117 -0.15 7.02 7.83
N MET A 118 -0.43 5.73 8.01
CA MET A 118 -1.72 5.25 8.52
C MET A 118 -1.91 5.59 10.01
N PHE A 119 -0.86 5.53 10.83
CA PHE A 119 -0.91 5.79 12.28
C PHE A 119 -0.45 7.20 12.71
N ASN A 120 -0.19 8.09 11.75
CA ASN A 120 0.34 9.44 11.97
C ASN A 120 1.63 9.43 12.81
N PHE A 121 2.54 8.53 12.48
CA PHE A 121 3.90 8.56 13.01
C PHE A 121 4.76 9.51 12.16
N THR A 122 5.58 10.31 12.83
CA THR A 122 6.37 11.41 12.22
C THR A 122 7.71 11.61 12.92
N GLY A 123 7.98 10.88 14.01
CA GLY A 123 9.25 10.94 14.72
C GLY A 123 10.09 9.72 14.41
N SER A 124 11.28 9.63 15.01
CA SER A 124 12.10 8.42 14.89
C SER A 124 11.29 7.22 15.38
N TRP A 125 11.34 6.11 14.65
CA TRP A 125 10.47 4.98 14.98
C TRP A 125 10.70 4.42 16.40
N GLN A 126 11.90 4.58 16.96
CA GLN A 126 12.19 4.20 18.34
C GLN A 126 11.44 5.07 19.36
N GLN A 127 11.29 6.37 19.08
CA GLN A 127 10.51 7.28 19.92
C GLN A 127 9.02 6.99 19.78
N ASP A 128 8.55 6.81 18.55
CA ASP A 128 7.15 6.46 18.27
C ASP A 128 6.77 5.12 18.88
N ALA A 129 7.67 4.12 18.84
CA ALA A 129 7.51 2.84 19.53
C ALA A 129 7.46 3.01 21.06
N ALA A 130 8.36 3.81 21.64
CA ALA A 130 8.40 4.05 23.08
C ALA A 130 7.16 4.81 23.61
N ALA A 131 6.57 5.67 22.77
CA ALA A 131 5.35 6.41 23.08
C ALA A 131 4.06 5.60 22.86
N THR A 132 4.13 4.46 22.19
CA THR A 132 2.97 3.64 21.79
C THR A 132 2.83 2.41 22.66
N LYS A 133 1.70 2.29 23.36
CA LYS A 133 1.36 1.10 24.16
C LYS A 133 0.87 -0.04 23.28
N SER A 134 -0.08 0.26 22.40
CA SER A 134 -0.66 -0.71 21.47
C SER A 134 -1.32 -0.03 20.28
N LEU A 135 -1.52 -0.80 19.22
CA LEU A 135 -2.11 -0.41 17.95
C LEU A 135 -3.17 -1.43 17.56
N ALA A 136 -4.26 -0.96 16.95
CA ALA A 136 -5.27 -1.81 16.34
C ALA A 136 -5.87 -1.13 15.12
N MET A 137 -6.45 -1.91 14.23
CA MET A 137 -7.22 -1.38 13.10
C MET A 137 -8.44 -2.22 12.81
N ILE A 138 -9.48 -1.56 12.31
CA ILE A 138 -10.67 -2.18 11.74
C ILE A 138 -11.11 -1.40 10.51
N GLY A 139 -11.41 -2.09 9.42
CA GLY A 139 -11.79 -1.42 8.18
C GLY A 139 -12.33 -2.35 7.11
N HIS A 140 -12.96 -1.72 6.12
CA HIS A 140 -13.47 -2.39 4.93
C HIS A 140 -12.56 -2.09 3.75
N VAL A 141 -12.16 -3.14 3.05
CA VAL A 141 -11.34 -3.07 1.86
C VAL A 141 -12.14 -3.60 0.68
N ILE A 142 -12.24 -2.78 -0.36
CA ILE A 142 -12.97 -3.05 -1.60
C ILE A 142 -11.94 -3.06 -2.73
N PRO A 143 -11.20 -4.17 -2.90
CA PRO A 143 -10.34 -4.31 -4.06
C PRO A 143 -11.20 -4.49 -5.32
N LEU A 144 -10.86 -3.77 -6.37
CA LEU A 144 -11.47 -3.94 -7.70
C LEU A 144 -10.57 -4.81 -8.57
N PHE A 145 -9.28 -4.48 -8.62
CA PHE A 145 -8.28 -5.20 -9.41
C PHE A 145 -6.94 -5.21 -8.70
N THR A 146 -6.22 -6.32 -8.79
CA THR A 146 -4.80 -6.41 -8.44
C THR A 146 -4.00 -6.70 -9.71
N VAL A 147 -3.01 -5.87 -10.00
CA VAL A 147 -2.05 -6.11 -11.08
C VAL A 147 -0.71 -6.53 -10.48
N ARG A 148 -0.09 -7.56 -11.04
CA ARG A 148 1.18 -8.09 -10.51
C ARG A 148 2.10 -8.61 -11.60
N LEU A 149 3.40 -8.54 -11.34
CA LEU A 149 4.42 -9.19 -12.16
C LEU A 149 4.37 -10.71 -11.94
N VAL A 150 4.28 -11.48 -13.03
CA VAL A 150 4.28 -12.96 -13.00
C VAL A 150 5.50 -13.58 -13.66
N LYS A 151 6.37 -12.75 -14.26
CA LYS A 151 7.62 -13.19 -14.85
C LYS A 151 8.54 -13.81 -13.79
N LEU A 152 8.92 -15.07 -14.01
CA LEU A 152 9.79 -15.84 -13.11
C LEU A 152 11.23 -15.31 -13.13
N ASP A 153 11.75 -14.99 -14.32
CA ASP A 153 13.13 -14.53 -14.54
C ASP A 153 13.17 -13.00 -14.71
N LEU A 154 12.77 -12.27 -13.68
CA LEU A 154 12.85 -10.80 -13.68
C LEU A 154 14.31 -10.35 -13.60
N LEU A 155 14.79 -9.72 -14.68
CA LEU A 155 16.15 -9.20 -14.77
C LEU A 155 16.18 -7.67 -14.66
N LEU A 156 17.05 -7.15 -13.79
CA LEU A 156 17.40 -5.72 -13.76
C LEU A 156 18.10 -5.31 -15.06
N ARG A 157 17.80 -4.11 -15.54
CA ARG A 157 18.49 -3.47 -16.67
C ARG A 157 19.95 -3.25 -16.33
N ASP A 158 20.83 -3.43 -17.32
CA ASP A 158 22.28 -3.33 -17.13
C ASP A 158 22.75 -1.93 -16.71
N GLU A 159 22.00 -0.89 -17.05
CA GLU A 159 22.27 0.47 -16.59
C GLU A 159 22.16 0.61 -15.07
N ILE A 160 21.21 -0.10 -14.44
CA ILE A 160 21.02 -0.10 -12.99
C ILE A 160 22.15 -0.86 -12.31
N LYS A 161 22.53 -2.01 -12.87
CA LYS A 161 23.68 -2.80 -12.39
C LYS A 161 24.98 -1.98 -12.41
N ARG A 162 25.20 -1.20 -13.48
CA ARG A 162 26.36 -0.31 -13.61
C ARG A 162 26.32 0.90 -12.68
N ALA A 163 25.14 1.30 -12.19
CA ALA A 163 25.00 2.41 -11.25
C ALA A 163 25.34 2.03 -9.80
N VAL A 164 25.49 0.73 -9.49
CA VAL A 164 25.82 0.26 -8.14
C VAL A 164 27.22 0.76 -7.72
N PRO A 165 27.36 1.47 -6.59
CA PRO A 165 28.67 1.91 -6.12
C PRO A 165 29.60 0.75 -5.73
N TYR A 166 30.85 0.81 -6.20
CA TYR A 166 31.85 -0.24 -5.98
C TYR A 166 32.56 -0.17 -4.60
N SER A 167 32.29 0.87 -3.81
CA SER A 167 32.91 1.10 -2.51
C SER A 167 31.93 1.77 -1.55
N TRP A 168 32.29 1.83 -0.26
CA TRP A 168 31.51 2.58 0.72
C TRP A 168 31.71 4.09 0.53
N ASP A 169 30.92 4.68 -0.35
CA ASP A 169 30.79 6.12 -0.53
C ASP A 169 29.35 6.57 -0.19
N PRO A 170 29.12 7.22 0.97
CA PRO A 170 27.78 7.59 1.40
C PRO A 170 27.01 8.44 0.39
N ALA A 171 27.67 9.36 -0.33
CA ALA A 171 27.01 10.23 -1.28
C ALA A 171 26.50 9.45 -2.51
N SER A 172 27.33 8.58 -3.10
CA SER A 172 26.91 7.72 -4.22
C SER A 172 25.83 6.71 -3.81
N LEU A 173 25.92 6.15 -2.60
CA LEU A 173 24.93 5.21 -2.08
C LEU A 173 23.57 5.88 -1.84
N ALA A 174 23.57 7.07 -1.23
CA ALA A 174 22.36 7.87 -1.06
C ALA A 174 21.76 8.27 -2.42
N SER A 175 22.59 8.69 -3.37
CA SER A 175 22.13 9.03 -4.72
C SER A 175 21.53 7.82 -5.46
N PHE A 176 22.06 6.61 -5.25
CA PHE A 176 21.45 5.40 -5.80
C PHE A 176 20.04 5.18 -5.24
N ILE A 177 19.87 5.27 -3.92
CA ILE A 177 18.56 5.12 -3.25
C ILE A 177 17.59 6.22 -3.70
N GLU A 178 18.06 7.46 -3.83
CA GLU A 178 17.24 8.58 -4.30
C GLU A 178 16.70 8.33 -5.72
N ASN A 179 17.55 7.84 -6.62
CA ASN A 179 17.22 7.63 -8.04
C ASN A 179 16.43 6.34 -8.31
N TYR A 180 16.74 5.25 -7.60
CA TYR A 180 16.20 3.92 -7.90
C TYR A 180 15.35 3.32 -6.77
N GLY A 181 15.33 3.95 -5.60
CA GLY A 181 14.61 3.46 -4.44
C GLY A 181 15.33 2.32 -3.72
N THR A 182 14.66 1.78 -2.72
CA THR A 182 15.13 0.66 -1.90
C THR A 182 14.57 -0.67 -2.42
N HIS A 183 13.38 -0.64 -3.02
CA HIS A 183 12.65 -1.80 -3.51
C HIS A 183 12.08 -1.58 -4.91
N ILE A 184 11.59 -2.65 -5.52
CA ILE A 184 10.88 -2.65 -6.80
C ILE A 184 9.41 -3.00 -6.55
N VAL A 185 8.49 -2.25 -7.16
CA VAL A 185 7.05 -2.53 -7.09
C VAL A 185 6.74 -3.83 -7.84
N THR A 186 6.14 -4.82 -7.18
CA THR A 186 5.81 -6.12 -7.80
C THR A 186 4.31 -6.35 -7.95
N SER A 187 3.48 -5.71 -7.14
CA SER A 187 2.04 -5.61 -7.37
C SER A 187 1.47 -4.27 -6.91
N ALA A 188 0.29 -3.94 -7.44
CA ALA A 188 -0.54 -2.85 -6.96
C ALA A 188 -2.01 -3.29 -6.97
N THR A 189 -2.72 -3.03 -5.88
CA THR A 189 -4.16 -3.29 -5.74
C THR A 189 -4.91 -1.97 -5.84
N ILE A 190 -5.86 -1.91 -6.76
CA ILE A 190 -6.71 -0.77 -7.07
C ILE A 190 -8.08 -0.98 -6.43
N GLY A 191 -8.62 0.04 -5.78
CA GLY A 191 -9.97 0.01 -5.24
C GLY A 191 -10.21 1.09 -4.21
N GLY A 192 -10.87 0.73 -3.12
CA GLY A 192 -11.19 1.62 -2.01
C GLY A 192 -10.90 0.94 -0.66
N ARG A 193 -10.45 1.71 0.33
CA ARG A 193 -10.37 1.27 1.73
C ARG A 193 -10.87 2.35 2.67
N ASP A 194 -11.64 1.97 3.68
CA ASP A 194 -12.16 2.82 4.75
C ASP A 194 -11.79 2.16 6.08
N VAL A 195 -10.78 2.69 6.75
CA VAL A 195 -10.14 2.05 7.90
C VAL A 195 -10.04 3.02 9.06
N VAL A 196 -10.35 2.52 10.25
CA VAL A 196 -10.14 3.20 11.52
C VAL A 196 -8.89 2.62 12.18
N TYR A 197 -7.89 3.47 12.38
CA TYR A 197 -6.67 3.14 13.10
C TYR A 197 -6.75 3.68 14.52
N ILE A 198 -6.43 2.83 15.49
CA ILE A 198 -6.46 3.14 16.91
C ILE A 198 -5.03 3.06 17.45
N LYS A 199 -4.58 4.16 18.03
CA LYS A 199 -3.28 4.27 18.70
C LYS A 199 -3.48 4.52 20.18
N GLN A 200 -3.13 3.54 21.00
CA GLN A 200 -3.09 3.67 22.45
C GLN A 200 -1.72 4.21 22.87
N HIS A 201 -1.68 5.36 23.54
CA HIS A 201 -0.42 5.94 24.03
C HIS A 201 0.05 5.23 25.31
N GLN A 202 1.36 5.30 25.58
CA GLN A 202 2.01 4.64 26.72
C GLN A 202 1.42 5.07 28.08
N SER A 203 0.92 6.29 28.19
CA SER A 203 0.26 6.83 29.39
C SER A 203 -1.15 6.30 29.62
N SER A 204 -1.77 5.65 28.62
CA SER A 204 -3.16 5.21 28.70
C SER A 204 -3.37 4.19 29.83
N PRO A 205 -4.38 4.41 30.71
CA PRO A 205 -4.71 3.47 31.80
C PRO A 205 -5.47 2.23 31.32
N LEU A 206 -5.88 2.20 30.05
CA LEU A 206 -6.74 1.16 29.49
C LEU A 206 -6.00 -0.18 29.36
N LEU A 207 -6.75 -1.26 29.56
CA LEU A 207 -6.30 -2.63 29.34
C LEU A 207 -6.49 -3.01 27.86
N VAL A 208 -5.87 -4.12 27.45
CA VAL A 208 -6.01 -4.67 26.09
C VAL A 208 -7.48 -4.94 25.76
N SER A 209 -8.25 -5.54 26.68
CA SER A 209 -9.67 -5.80 26.50
C SER A 209 -10.51 -4.54 26.30
N ASP A 210 -10.10 -3.42 26.90
CA ASP A 210 -10.79 -2.14 26.71
C ASP A 210 -10.58 -1.63 25.28
N ILE A 211 -9.38 -1.81 24.73
CA ILE A 211 -9.08 -1.45 23.33
C ILE A 211 -9.80 -2.38 22.37
N GLU A 212 -9.84 -3.69 22.62
CA GLU A 212 -10.60 -4.65 21.80
C GLU A 212 -12.08 -4.28 21.73
N ASN A 213 -12.70 -4.00 22.89
CA ASN A 213 -14.09 -3.53 22.93
C ASN A 213 -14.25 -2.21 22.17
N TYR A 214 -13.30 -1.30 22.30
CA TYR A 214 -13.35 -0.02 21.61
C TYR A 214 -13.25 -0.15 20.08
N VAL A 215 -12.39 -1.04 19.58
CA VAL A 215 -12.28 -1.37 18.14
C VAL A 215 -13.62 -1.86 17.61
N ASN A 216 -14.30 -2.75 18.35
CA ASN A 216 -15.61 -3.28 17.95
C ASN A 216 -16.67 -2.18 17.95
N ASP A 217 -16.77 -1.41 19.05
CA ASP A 217 -17.75 -0.33 19.19
C ASP A 217 -17.62 0.72 18.07
N ILE A 218 -16.38 1.11 17.73
CA ILE A 218 -16.15 2.11 16.68
C ILE A 218 -16.37 1.55 15.28
N GLY A 219 -16.07 0.26 15.06
CA GLY A 219 -16.38 -0.44 13.82
C GLY A 219 -17.87 -0.44 13.55
N GLU A 220 -18.67 -0.86 14.52
CA GLU A 220 -20.14 -0.83 14.44
C GLU A 220 -20.66 0.58 14.20
N GLN A 221 -20.13 1.58 14.90
CA GLN A 221 -20.54 2.97 14.68
C GLN A 221 -20.19 3.47 13.27
N ARG A 222 -19.05 3.04 12.73
CA ARG A 222 -18.51 3.54 11.47
C ARG A 222 -19.15 2.89 10.25
N PHE A 223 -19.38 1.58 10.33
CA PHE A 223 -19.73 0.72 9.20
C PHE A 223 -21.18 0.22 9.21
N SER A 224 -21.95 0.44 10.29
CA SER A 224 -23.37 0.05 10.35
C SER A 224 -24.32 1.19 9.92
N ASP A 225 -25.32 0.86 9.10
CA ASP A 225 -26.30 1.81 8.52
C ASP A 225 -27.30 2.42 9.52
N SER A 226 -27.35 1.90 10.74
CA SER A 226 -28.40 2.27 11.68
C SER A 226 -28.13 3.66 12.28
N LYS A 227 -28.99 4.63 11.95
CA LYS A 227 -29.03 5.99 12.54
C LYS A 227 -29.27 6.02 14.06
N ASN A 228 -29.26 4.87 14.74
CA ASN A 228 -29.60 4.70 16.14
C ASN A 228 -28.49 3.91 16.88
N LEU A 229 -27.30 4.49 17.01
CA LEU A 229 -26.46 4.17 18.16
C LEU A 229 -26.19 5.45 18.95
N SER A 230 -26.59 5.40 20.22
CA SER A 230 -26.37 6.40 21.24
C SER A 230 -24.96 6.99 21.17
N SER A 231 -24.85 8.32 21.22
CA SER A 231 -23.63 9.14 21.16
C SER A 231 -22.53 8.84 22.21
N ALA A 232 -22.62 7.73 22.94
CA ALA A 232 -21.81 7.41 24.10
C ALA A 232 -20.48 6.69 23.79
N GLY A 233 -20.30 6.08 22.60
CA GLY A 233 -19.13 5.27 22.24
C GLY A 233 -17.79 6.03 22.19
N PRO A 234 -17.68 7.16 21.44
CA PRO A 234 -16.42 7.91 21.35
C PRO A 234 -16.08 8.66 22.64
N LEU A 235 -17.10 9.11 23.39
CA LEU A 235 -16.90 9.93 24.60
C LEU A 235 -16.26 9.14 25.76
N ARG A 236 -16.37 7.80 25.77
CA ARG A 236 -15.81 6.95 26.84
C ARG A 236 -14.28 6.87 26.85
N TYR A 237 -13.63 7.20 25.74
CA TYR A 237 -12.20 6.93 25.54
C TYR A 237 -11.37 8.16 25.11
N LYS A 238 -12.02 9.27 24.75
CA LYS A 238 -11.33 10.53 24.36
C LYS A 238 -10.39 11.07 25.44
N ASP A 239 -10.69 10.84 26.71
CA ASP A 239 -9.90 11.33 27.85
C ASP A 239 -8.94 10.26 28.42
N LYS A 240 -8.64 9.21 27.65
CA LYS A 240 -7.85 8.05 28.11
C LYS A 240 -6.57 7.81 27.30
N ASP A 241 -6.03 8.87 26.70
CA ASP A 241 -4.83 8.85 25.86
C ASP A 241 -4.90 7.79 24.75
N VAL A 242 -5.99 7.86 23.97
CA VAL A 242 -6.18 7.07 22.76
C VAL A 242 -6.42 8.02 21.59
N THR A 243 -5.66 7.84 20.51
CA THR A 243 -5.86 8.55 19.25
C THR A 243 -6.60 7.65 18.27
N VAL A 244 -7.65 8.20 17.66
CA VAL A 244 -8.40 7.54 16.59
C VAL A 244 -8.15 8.28 15.29
N ILE A 245 -7.82 7.53 14.25
CA ILE A 245 -7.45 8.07 12.94
C ILE A 245 -8.34 7.40 11.90
N PHE A 246 -9.18 8.20 11.25
CA PHE A 246 -10.00 7.74 10.12
C PHE A 246 -9.22 7.96 8.84
N ARG A 247 -9.04 6.91 8.05
CA ARG A 247 -8.34 6.96 6.78
C ARG A 247 -9.19 6.31 5.70
N ARG A 248 -9.40 7.09 4.64
CA ARG A 248 -9.93 6.59 3.37
C ARG A 248 -8.92 6.76 2.26
N ARG A 249 -9.04 5.89 1.28
CA ARG A 249 -8.26 5.92 0.04
C ARG A 249 -9.08 5.22 -1.04
N GLY A 250 -9.29 5.90 -2.16
CA GLY A 250 -10.28 5.51 -3.17
C GLY A 250 -11.71 5.79 -2.72
N GLY A 251 -12.61 6.01 -3.68
CA GLY A 251 -13.96 6.54 -3.47
C GLY A 251 -13.98 8.06 -3.23
N ASP A 252 -15.17 8.61 -3.04
CA ASP A 252 -15.39 10.02 -2.71
C ASP A 252 -15.22 10.28 -1.21
N ASP A 253 -14.10 10.91 -0.85
CA ASP A 253 -13.77 11.24 0.55
C ASP A 253 -14.77 12.19 1.22
N LEU A 254 -15.62 12.89 0.46
CA LEU A 254 -16.65 13.78 1.02
C LEU A 254 -17.86 13.01 1.58
N GLU A 255 -18.09 11.78 1.12
CA GLU A 255 -19.31 11.02 1.42
C GLU A 255 -19.27 10.35 2.79
N GLN A 256 -19.99 10.88 3.79
CA GLN A 256 -19.83 10.44 5.19
C GLN A 256 -20.25 8.98 5.45
N SER A 257 -21.30 8.52 4.78
CA SER A 257 -21.80 7.15 4.92
C SER A 257 -20.82 6.16 4.31
N HIS A 258 -20.55 5.06 5.02
CA HIS A 258 -19.72 3.98 4.50
C HIS A 258 -20.33 3.38 3.21
N ASP A 259 -21.61 3.01 3.24
CA ASP A 259 -22.30 2.37 2.11
C ASP A 259 -22.36 3.25 0.86
N LYS A 260 -22.61 4.55 1.05
CA LYS A 260 -22.56 5.49 -0.07
C LYS A 260 -21.15 5.69 -0.59
N TRP A 261 -20.15 5.78 0.28
CA TRP A 261 -18.75 5.83 -0.16
C TRP A 261 -18.37 4.56 -0.93
N ALA A 262 -18.79 3.38 -0.45
CA ALA A 262 -18.48 2.10 -1.06
C ALA A 262 -19.01 1.99 -2.50
N SER A 263 -20.13 2.64 -2.83
CA SER A 263 -20.66 2.68 -4.21
C SER A 263 -19.90 3.64 -5.13
N THR A 264 -19.10 4.57 -4.58
CA THR A 264 -18.25 5.47 -5.37
C THR A 264 -16.87 4.89 -5.69
N VAL A 265 -16.48 3.78 -5.06
CA VAL A 265 -15.16 3.18 -5.24
C VAL A 265 -14.91 2.78 -6.70
N GLU A 266 -15.91 2.27 -7.39
CA GLU A 266 -15.79 1.87 -8.80
C GLU A 266 -15.53 3.05 -9.73
N THR A 267 -16.11 4.22 -9.42
CA THR A 267 -15.99 5.43 -10.26
C THR A 267 -14.84 6.34 -9.85
N SER A 268 -14.26 6.16 -8.66
CA SER A 268 -13.13 6.96 -8.15
C SER A 268 -12.07 6.11 -7.41
N PRO A 269 -11.54 5.02 -8.00
CA PRO A 269 -10.62 4.14 -7.29
C PRO A 269 -9.21 4.73 -7.16
N ASP A 270 -8.48 4.27 -6.14
CA ASP A 270 -7.06 4.59 -5.92
C ASP A 270 -6.27 3.31 -5.61
N VAL A 271 -4.94 3.40 -5.54
CA VAL A 271 -4.08 2.27 -5.14
C VAL A 271 -4.13 2.09 -3.63
N ILE A 272 -4.74 0.99 -3.17
CA ILE A 272 -5.00 0.71 -1.75
C ILE A 272 -3.97 -0.21 -1.10
N ASN A 273 -3.22 -0.97 -1.89
CA ASN A 273 -2.09 -1.79 -1.44
C ASN A 273 -1.01 -1.90 -2.53
N MET A 274 0.24 -2.15 -2.12
CA MET A 274 1.36 -2.49 -3.00
C MET A 274 2.23 -3.55 -2.35
N THR A 275 2.82 -4.42 -3.18
CA THR A 275 3.87 -5.34 -2.75
C THR A 275 5.18 -5.00 -3.42
N PHE A 276 6.27 -5.39 -2.76
CA PHE A 276 7.62 -5.01 -3.16
C PHE A 276 8.59 -6.18 -3.07
N THR A 277 9.70 -6.04 -3.78
CA THR A 277 10.88 -6.91 -3.65
C THR A 277 12.13 -6.03 -3.50
N PRO A 278 13.05 -6.31 -2.55
CA PRO A 278 14.26 -5.52 -2.37
C PRO A 278 15.09 -5.42 -3.65
N ILE A 279 15.55 -4.22 -4.04
CA ILE A 279 16.29 -4.07 -5.31
C ILE A 279 17.57 -4.91 -5.35
N VAL A 280 18.18 -5.12 -4.17
CA VAL A 280 19.39 -5.91 -4.00
C VAL A 280 19.20 -7.40 -4.30
N SER A 281 17.97 -7.94 -4.25
CA SER A 281 17.72 -9.34 -4.62
C SER A 281 17.91 -9.61 -6.12
N PHE A 282 17.96 -8.55 -6.94
CA PHE A 282 18.16 -8.66 -8.38
C PHE A 282 19.61 -8.32 -8.82
N LEU A 283 20.48 -8.03 -7.85
CA LEU A 283 21.87 -7.59 -8.07
C LEU A 283 22.88 -8.69 -7.73
N GLU A 284 22.47 -9.95 -7.69
CA GLU A 284 23.38 -11.08 -7.50
C GLU A 284 24.58 -10.97 -8.45
N GLU A 285 25.77 -11.24 -7.92
CA GLU A 285 27.05 -11.14 -8.64
C GLU A 285 27.52 -9.72 -9.03
N VAL A 286 26.74 -8.65 -8.75
CA VAL A 286 27.18 -7.27 -9.02
C VAL A 286 28.22 -6.82 -8.00
N PRO A 287 29.43 -6.40 -8.41
CA PRO A 287 30.42 -5.89 -7.48
C PRO A 287 29.92 -4.65 -6.74
N GLY A 288 30.10 -4.61 -5.42
CA GLY A 288 29.63 -3.49 -4.60
C GLY A 288 28.26 -3.70 -3.95
N ILE A 289 27.53 -4.78 -4.31
CA ILE A 289 26.21 -5.11 -3.71
C ILE A 289 26.22 -5.06 -2.18
N LYS A 290 27.26 -5.58 -1.52
CA LYS A 290 27.38 -5.57 -0.06
C LYS A 290 27.32 -4.16 0.55
N TYR A 291 27.85 -3.16 -0.15
CA TYR A 291 27.82 -1.77 0.32
C TYR A 291 26.42 -1.20 0.14
N LEU A 292 25.78 -1.48 -1.00
CA LEU A 292 24.41 -1.05 -1.28
C LEU A 292 23.40 -1.70 -0.32
N SER A 293 23.47 -3.02 -0.10
CA SER A 293 22.61 -3.72 0.86
C SER A 293 22.74 -3.10 2.26
N ARG A 294 23.98 -2.86 2.71
CA ARG A 294 24.20 -2.26 4.03
C ARG A 294 23.73 -0.80 4.10
N ALA A 295 23.89 -0.02 3.02
CA ALA A 295 23.36 1.34 2.96
C ALA A 295 21.83 1.37 3.00
N ILE A 296 21.14 0.48 2.27
CA ILE A 296 19.69 0.38 2.31
C ILE A 296 19.21 -0.03 3.70
N GLU A 297 19.86 -1.01 4.36
CA GLU A 297 19.53 -1.37 5.74
C GLU A 297 19.62 -0.17 6.69
N LEU A 298 20.75 0.56 6.66
CA LEU A 298 20.93 1.76 7.48
C LEU A 298 19.92 2.86 7.13
N TYR A 299 19.64 3.05 5.85
CA TYR A 299 18.66 4.03 5.38
C TYR A 299 17.27 3.70 5.93
N LEU A 300 16.83 2.46 5.84
CA LEU A 300 15.55 2.02 6.41
C LEU A 300 15.57 2.12 7.94
N GLU A 301 16.65 1.81 8.63
CA GLU A 301 16.73 1.97 10.09
C GLU A 301 16.64 3.45 10.55
N CYS A 302 17.14 4.40 9.74
CA CYS A 302 17.19 5.82 10.06
C CYS A 302 15.99 6.64 9.57
N ASP A 303 15.56 6.43 8.32
CA ASP A 303 14.58 7.27 7.61
C ASP A 303 13.13 6.75 7.77
N SER A 304 12.94 5.59 8.40
CA SER A 304 11.60 5.11 8.83
C SER A 304 10.96 5.97 9.93
N GLY A 305 11.47 7.16 10.18
CA GLY A 305 10.98 8.08 11.20
C GLY A 305 11.28 9.55 10.93
N SER A 306 11.34 9.95 9.66
CA SER A 306 11.43 11.34 9.20
C SER A 306 10.20 11.77 8.42
#